data_AF-A0A3D1RTH5-F1
#
_entry.id   AF-A0A3D1RTH5-F1
#
_cell.length_a   1.000
_cell.length_b   1.000
_cell.length_c   1.000
_cell.angle_alpha   90.00
_cell.angle_beta   90.00
_cell.angle_gamma   90.00
#
_symmetry.space_group_name_H-M   'P 1'
#
loop_
_entity.id
_entity.type
_entity.pdbx_description
1 polymer ?
#
loop_
_entity_poly.entity_id
_entity_poly.type
_entity_poly.pdbx_seq_one_letter_code
_entity_poly.pdbx_strand_id
1 'polypeptide(L)'
;MTQQIIRIEESDPREPEIQALITALDSYMLNLYPAESTHRIDLEVLASRKARFYSATLNTELCGCGAIVLDDSDYAEVKRLYVS
;
A
#
# COMPACT_ATOMS: atom_id res chain seq x y z
N MET A 1 0.95 10.84 -29.32
CA MET A 1 0.78 10.01 -28.11
C MET A 1 1.53 10.70 -26.99
N THR A 2 0.84 11.21 -25.97
CA THR A 2 1.48 11.71 -24.76
C THR A 2 2.08 10.52 -24.00
N GLN A 3 3.35 10.64 -23.61
CA GLN A 3 4.03 9.61 -22.84
C GLN A 3 3.47 9.60 -21.41
N GLN A 4 3.05 8.44 -20.94
CA GLN A 4 2.66 8.24 -19.54
C GLN A 4 3.92 7.98 -18.71
N ILE A 5 4.09 8.72 -17.62
CA ILE A 5 5.21 8.55 -16.70
C ILE A 5 4.68 7.91 -15.43
N ILE A 6 5.26 6.77 -15.03
CA ILE A 6 4.96 6.15 -13.74
C ILE A 6 6.16 6.36 -12.82
N ARG A 7 5.92 6.88 -11.61
CA ARG A 7 6.95 7.04 -10.59
C ARG A 7 6.57 6.23 -9.35
N ILE A 8 7.53 5.49 -8.82
CA ILE A 8 7.38 4.74 -7.56
C ILE A 8 8.39 5.29 -6.58
N GLU A 9 7.94 5.64 -5.38
CA GLU A 9 8.78 6.27 -4.36
C GLU A 9 8.44 5.74 -2.98
N GLU A 10 9.41 5.79 -2.07
CA GLU A 10 9.14 5.56 -0.65
C GLU A 10 8.24 6.69 -0.13
N SER A 11 7.24 6.35 0.68
CA SER A 11 6.23 7.32 1.14
C SER A 11 5.75 6.98 2.54
N ASP A 12 5.19 7.96 3.26
CA ASP A 12 4.64 7.72 4.59
C ASP A 12 3.18 7.24 4.47
N PRO A 13 2.86 6.00 4.91
CA PRO A 13 1.50 5.49 4.80
C PRO A 13 0.47 6.30 5.61
N ARG A 14 0.92 7.17 6.52
CA ARG A 14 0.07 8.07 7.30
C ARG A 14 -0.39 9.29 6.52
N GLU A 15 0.12 9.52 5.30
CA GLU A 15 -0.37 10.59 4.44
C GLU A 15 -1.86 10.37 4.07
N PRO A 16 -2.73 11.39 4.15
CA PRO A 16 -4.18 11.23 3.95
C PRO A 16 -4.57 10.61 2.61
N GLU A 17 -3.87 10.97 1.53
CA GLU A 17 -4.14 10.45 0.17
C GLU A 17 -3.81 8.96 0.06
N ILE A 18 -2.75 8.51 0.74
CA ILE A 18 -2.39 7.10 0.83
C ILE A 18 -3.37 6.33 1.72
N GLN A 19 -3.80 6.91 2.85
CA GLN A 19 -4.84 6.30 3.68
C GLN A 19 -6.15 6.09 2.92
N ALA A 20 -6.49 6.97 1.97
CA ALA A 20 -7.63 6.79 1.09
C ALA A 20 -7.48 5.55 0.20
N LEU A 21 -6.29 5.32 -0.38
CA LEU A 21 -5.99 4.09 -1.14
C LEU A 21 -6.09 2.83 -0.27
N ILE A 22 -5.55 2.87 0.95
CA ILE A 22 -5.62 1.75 1.90
C ILE A 22 -7.08 1.46 2.27
N THR A 23 -7.89 2.49 2.50
CA THR A 23 -9.32 2.35 2.80
C THR A 23 -10.10 1.78 1.62
N ALA A 24 -9.76 2.20 0.39
CA ALA A 24 -10.35 1.65 -0.83
C ALA A 24 -10.01 0.15 -0.97
N LEU A 25 -8.76 -0.25 -0.75
CA LEU A 25 -8.35 -1.65 -0.70
C LEU A 25 -9.12 -2.42 0.38
N ASP A 26 -9.24 -1.87 1.59
CA ASP A 26 -9.96 -2.52 2.70
C ASP A 26 -11.44 -2.75 2.36
N SER A 27 -12.07 -1.80 1.68
CA SER A 27 -13.45 -1.89 1.23
C SER A 27 -13.60 -2.91 0.11
N TYR A 28 -12.66 -2.93 -0.84
CA TYR A 28 -12.61 -3.91 -1.92
C TYR A 28 -12.46 -5.34 -1.39
N MET A 29 -11.57 -5.54 -0.42
CA MET A 29 -11.28 -6.85 0.17
C MET A 29 -12.49 -7.42 0.94
N LEU A 30 -13.20 -6.58 1.69
CA LEU A 30 -14.42 -6.98 2.42
C LEU A 30 -15.59 -7.34 1.50
N ASN A 31 -15.62 -6.84 0.26
CA ASN A 31 -16.61 -7.25 -0.72
C ASN A 31 -16.32 -8.63 -1.32
N LEU A 32 -15.07 -9.09 -1.25
CA LEU A 32 -14.63 -10.36 -1.84
C LEU A 32 -14.50 -11.49 -0.83
N TYR A 33 -14.15 -11.16 0.42
CA TYR A 33 -13.84 -12.15 1.45
C TYR A 33 -14.53 -11.80 2.77
N PRO A 34 -14.86 -12.82 3.59
CA PRO A 34 -15.29 -12.60 4.97
C PRO A 34 -14.26 -11.78 5.75
N ALA A 35 -14.73 -11.01 6.74
CA ALA A 35 -13.87 -10.16 7.56
C ALA A 35 -12.77 -10.97 8.28
N GLU A 36 -13.08 -12.19 8.71
CA GLU A 36 -12.17 -13.10 9.40
C GLU A 36 -11.01 -13.57 8.51
N SER A 37 -11.21 -13.57 7.18
CA SER A 37 -10.18 -13.91 6.19
C SER A 37 -9.38 -12.69 5.71
N THR A 38 -9.73 -11.49 6.18
CA THR A 38 -9.04 -10.24 5.82
C THR A 38 -8.04 -9.87 6.91
N HIS A 39 -6.81 -10.37 6.80
CA HIS A 39 -5.74 -10.10 7.75
C HIS A 39 -5.09 -8.72 7.52
N ARG A 40 -5.68 -7.70 8.13
CA ARG A 40 -5.20 -6.32 8.08
C ARG A 40 -3.97 -6.12 8.95
N ILE A 41 -2.98 -5.42 8.39
CA ILE A 41 -1.83 -4.92 9.15
C ILE A 41 -2.09 -3.49 9.61
N ASP A 42 -1.69 -3.18 10.83
CA ASP A 42 -1.82 -1.85 11.43
C ASP A 42 -0.97 -0.82 10.66
N LEU A 43 -1.50 0.39 10.55
CA LEU A 43 -0.85 1.53 9.92
C LEU A 43 0.49 1.86 10.60
N GLU A 44 0.56 1.73 11.92
CA GLU A 44 1.81 1.99 12.67
C GLU A 44 2.91 1.00 12.31
N VAL A 45 2.56 -0.25 11.98
CA VAL A 45 3.56 -1.24 11.52
C VAL A 45 4.06 -0.86 10.13
N LEU A 46 3.18 -0.40 9.24
CA LEU A 46 3.55 0.07 7.90
C LEU A 46 4.45 1.33 7.94
N ALA A 47 4.25 2.20 8.94
CA ALA A 47 5.08 3.38 9.16
C ALA A 47 6.39 3.09 9.92
N SER A 48 6.55 1.87 10.44
CA SER A 48 7.71 1.49 11.25
C SER A 48 8.94 1.16 10.39
N ARG A 49 10.10 1.06 11.05
CA ARG A 49 11.35 0.61 10.41
C ARG A 49 11.28 -0.83 9.87
N LYS A 50 10.29 -1.62 10.30
CA LYS A 50 10.06 -2.99 9.82
C LYS A 50 9.36 -3.03 8.46
N ALA A 51 8.95 -1.89 7.91
CA ALA A 51 8.33 -1.82 6.60
C ALA A 51 9.09 -0.88 5.66
N ARG A 52 8.94 -1.13 4.36
CA ARG A 52 9.24 -0.19 3.29
C ARG A 52 7.95 0.05 2.55
N PHE A 53 7.41 1.24 2.68
CA PHE A 53 6.14 1.61 2.08
C PHE A 53 6.39 2.47 0.85
N TYR A 54 5.68 2.16 -0.22
CA TYR A 54 5.82 2.83 -1.51
C TYR A 54 4.47 3.32 -2.01
N SER A 55 4.48 4.48 -2.65
CA SER A 55 3.37 4.98 -3.47
C SER A 55 3.75 4.98 -4.94
N ALA A 56 2.75 4.97 -5.81
CA ALA A 56 2.90 5.11 -7.25
C ALA A 56 2.09 6.28 -7.77
N THR A 57 2.70 7.12 -8.60
CA THR A 57 2.01 8.18 -9.32
C THR A 57 2.00 7.92 -10.82
N LEU A 58 0.89 8.21 -11.48
CA LEU A 58 0.75 8.28 -12.92
C LEU A 58 0.73 9.75 -13.35
N ASN A 59 1.80 10.18 -14.01
CA ASN A 59 2.16 11.57 -14.26
C ASN A 59 2.31 12.37 -12.96
N THR A 60 1.21 12.85 -12.39
CA THR A 60 1.17 13.60 -11.14
C THR A 60 0.10 13.09 -10.18
N GLU A 61 -0.70 12.11 -10.60
CA GLU A 61 -1.83 11.60 -9.83
C GLU A 61 -1.42 10.35 -9.07
N LEU A 62 -1.62 10.35 -7.76
CA LEU A 62 -1.43 9.18 -6.92
C LEU A 62 -2.41 8.08 -7.37
N CYS A 63 -1.87 6.93 -7.80
CA CYS A 63 -2.67 5.87 -8.42
C CYS A 63 -2.48 4.50 -7.76
N GLY A 64 -1.59 4.37 -6.77
CA GLY A 64 -1.38 3.11 -6.09
C GLY A 64 -0.42 3.17 -4.92
N CYS A 65 -0.39 2.08 -4.16
CA CYS A 65 0.51 1.91 -3.03
C CYS A 65 0.85 0.43 -2.79
N GLY A 66 1.89 0.19 -2.00
CA GLY A 66 2.27 -1.15 -1.56
C GLY A 66 3.34 -1.09 -0.47
N ALA A 67 3.45 -2.17 0.30
CA ALA A 67 4.44 -2.28 1.36
C ALA A 67 5.19 -3.59 1.27
N ILE A 68 6.47 -3.55 1.64
CA ILE A 68 7.29 -4.71 1.92
C ILE A 68 7.54 -4.72 3.42
N VAL A 69 7.02 -5.73 4.12
CA VAL A 69 7.23 -5.92 5.56
C VAL A 69 8.35 -6.91 5.76
N LEU A 70 9.38 -6.48 6.48
CA LEU A 70 10.57 -7.25 6.79
C LEU A 70 10.32 -8.02 8.09
N ASP A 71 10.60 -9.30 8.06
CA ASP A 71 10.72 -10.10 9.27
C ASP A 71 12.15 -10.03 9.82
N ASP A 72 12.38 -10.46 11.06
CA ASP A 72 13.72 -10.53 11.66
C ASP A 72 14.56 -11.71 11.08
N SER A 73 14.03 -12.42 10.08
CA SER A 73 14.68 -13.46 9.28
C SER A 73 15.04 -12.95 7.86
N ASP A 74 15.50 -13.83 6.96
CA ASP A 74 15.77 -13.49 5.54
C ASP A 74 14.49 -13.44 4.66
N TYR A 75 13.31 -13.25 5.28
CA TYR A 75 12.02 -13.24 4.60
C TYR A 75 11.38 -11.85 4.60
N ALA A 76 10.61 -11.57 3.55
CA ALA A 76 9.83 -10.35 3.43
C ALA A 76 8.45 -10.65 2.84
N GLU A 77 7.44 -9.96 3.35
CA GLU A 77 6.06 -10.07 2.88
C GLU A 77 5.65 -8.83 2.08
N VAL A 78 5.06 -9.05 0.90
CA VAL A 78 4.36 -7.97 0.19
C VAL A 78 2.96 -7.84 0.77
N LYS A 79 2.60 -6.64 1.19
CA LYS A 79 1.28 -6.32 1.74
C LYS A 79 0.75 -5.00 1.18
N ARG A 80 -0.57 -4.80 1.33
CA ARG A 80 -1.25 -3.53 0.99
C ARG A 80 -1.03 -3.06 -0.45
N LEU A 81 -0.83 -3.98 -1.38
CA LEU A 81 -0.66 -3.67 -2.80
C LEU A 81 -2.03 -3.33 -3.41
N TYR A 82 -2.17 -2.11 -3.91
CA TYR A 82 -3.41 -1.62 -4.51
C TYR A 82 -3.12 -0.60 -5.61
N VAL A 83 -3.93 -0.64 -6.66
CA VAL A 83 -3.95 0.33 -7.76
C VAL A 83 -5.40 0.75 -7.94
N SER A 84 -5.66 2.06 -7.94
CA SER A 84 -7.00 2.65 -8.04
C SER A 84 -7.49 2.78 -9.48
#